data_AF-A0A3C1B346-F1
#
_entry.id   AF-A0A3C1B346-F1
#
_cell.length_a   1.000
_cell.length_b   1.000
_cell.length_c   1.000
_cell.angle_alpha   90.00
_cell.angle_beta   90.00
_cell.angle_gamma   90.00
#
_symmetry.space_group_name_H-M   'P 1'
#
loop_
_entity.id
_entity.type
_entity.pdbx_description
1 polymer ?
#
loop_
_entity_poly.entity_id
_entity_poly.type
_entity_poly.pdbx_seq_one_letter_code
_entity_poly.pdbx_strand_id
1 'polypeptide(L)'
;MQQLFRQIGFSEEGRQRHSLYHPITRLHEDVIRFSLLRPEFRLYATAFIPFKLGVFAVTGNQIGLTFADFIHYGDRLTDLYQHECAESAGILDQQGHLQLRANLVDLQIKKGIIAPEAAPEPVRRAAEQVKAYFAGELTQFDLPIAIEQGSEFQASVWDILPQIPYGTTWTYEELAYQLSEKDWATARRMARAVGSACGANPLPLILPCHRVIGKDRRLVGFSGGLDIKEFLLDHEIMRCNTGGSL
;
A
#
# COMPACT_ATOMS: atom_id res chain seq x y z
N MET A 1 16.55 -35.80 -2.13
CA MET A 1 16.51 -34.34 -1.83
C MET A 1 17.80 -33.82 -1.19
N GLN A 2 18.38 -34.48 -0.17
CA GLN A 2 19.67 -34.09 0.44
C GLN A 2 20.89 -34.19 -0.50
N GLN A 3 20.84 -35.03 -1.53
CA GLN A 3 21.93 -35.18 -2.52
C GLN A 3 21.95 -34.08 -3.59
N LEU A 4 20.81 -33.50 -3.95
CA LEU A 4 20.73 -32.50 -5.02
C LEU A 4 21.35 -31.16 -4.61
N PHE A 5 21.14 -30.75 -3.34
CA PHE A 5 21.66 -29.49 -2.80
C PHE A 5 23.19 -29.46 -2.63
N ARG A 6 23.83 -30.63 -2.47
CA ARG A 6 25.30 -30.71 -2.34
C ARG A 6 26.03 -30.52 -3.67
N GLN A 7 25.37 -30.82 -4.80
CA GLN A 7 25.96 -30.65 -6.14
C GLN A 7 25.99 -29.20 -6.63
N ILE A 8 25.22 -28.31 -6.00
CA ILE A 8 25.06 -26.89 -6.39
C ILE A 8 25.86 -25.92 -5.51
N GLY A 9 26.75 -26.41 -4.65
CA GLY A 9 27.71 -25.58 -3.91
C GLY A 9 27.18 -24.85 -2.67
N PHE A 10 25.96 -25.15 -2.19
CA PHE A 10 25.45 -24.54 -0.96
C PHE A 10 26.06 -25.20 0.29
N SER A 11 26.89 -24.46 1.04
CA SER A 11 27.34 -24.84 2.38
C SER A 11 26.22 -24.65 3.41
N GLU A 12 26.23 -25.44 4.49
CA GLU A 12 25.19 -25.42 5.52
C GLU A 12 25.07 -24.07 6.25
N GLU A 13 26.10 -23.23 6.20
CA GLU A 13 26.16 -21.93 6.88
C GLU A 13 25.23 -20.87 6.26
N GLY A 14 24.75 -21.08 5.04
CA GLY A 14 23.77 -20.19 4.39
C GLY A 14 22.33 -20.31 4.94
N ARG A 15 22.01 -21.37 5.69
CA ARG A 15 20.63 -21.67 6.14
C ARG A 15 20.17 -20.86 7.35
N GLN A 16 21.08 -20.25 8.11
CA GLN A 16 20.74 -19.65 9.41
C GLN A 16 20.65 -18.12 9.41
N ARG A 17 21.05 -17.42 8.34
CA ARG A 17 21.02 -15.94 8.32
C ARG A 17 19.65 -15.34 7.96
N HIS A 18 18.78 -16.08 7.27
CA HIS A 18 17.47 -15.59 6.80
C HIS A 18 16.29 -16.43 7.31
N SER A 19 16.43 -17.15 8.42
CA SER A 19 15.31 -17.91 8.99
C SER A 19 14.55 -17.08 10.02
N LEU A 20 13.28 -16.78 9.75
CA LEU A 20 12.37 -16.23 10.77
C LEU A 20 11.68 -17.39 11.50
N TYR A 21 11.62 -17.29 12.82
CA TYR A 21 10.95 -18.26 13.68
C TYR A 21 9.45 -17.95 13.71
N HIS A 22 8.62 -18.88 13.23
CA HIS A 22 7.17 -18.71 13.27
C HIS A 22 6.59 -19.28 14.59
N PRO A 23 6.02 -18.45 15.48
CA PRO A 23 5.71 -18.84 16.86
C PRO A 23 4.55 -19.83 17.00
N ILE A 24 3.65 -19.90 16.00
CA ILE A 24 2.48 -20.81 16.03
C ILE A 24 2.86 -22.20 15.49
N THR A 25 3.70 -22.26 14.47
CA THR A 25 4.07 -23.52 13.80
C THR A 25 5.39 -24.10 14.32
N ARG A 26 6.16 -23.31 15.09
CA ARG A 26 7.50 -23.66 15.62
C ARG A 26 8.50 -24.09 14.54
N LEU A 27 8.31 -23.62 13.32
CA LEU A 27 9.20 -23.89 12.19
C LEU A 27 10.08 -22.67 11.92
N HIS A 28 11.32 -22.95 11.51
CA HIS A 28 12.19 -21.96 10.89
C HIS A 28 11.83 -21.92 9.41
N GLU A 29 11.24 -20.81 8.96
CA GLU A 29 10.92 -20.63 7.54
C GLU A 29 12.09 -19.93 6.85
N ASP A 30 12.63 -20.62 5.84
CA ASP A 30 13.76 -20.17 5.03
C ASP A 30 13.20 -19.23 3.95
N VAL A 31 13.43 -17.93 4.08
CA VAL A 31 12.80 -16.88 3.27
C VAL A 31 13.06 -17.08 1.76
N ILE A 32 14.26 -17.57 1.39
CA ILE A 32 14.61 -17.91 0.00
C ILE A 32 13.78 -19.10 -0.54
N ARG A 33 13.34 -20.03 0.33
CA ARG A 33 12.40 -21.09 -0.09
C ARG A 33 11.01 -20.54 -0.38
N PHE A 34 10.60 -19.43 0.24
CA PHE A 34 9.26 -18.88 0.01
C PHE A 34 9.11 -18.40 -1.44
N SER A 35 10.06 -17.61 -1.94
CA SER A 35 10.07 -17.11 -3.32
C SER A 35 10.42 -18.19 -4.36
N LEU A 36 11.19 -19.24 -3.99
CA LEU A 36 11.50 -20.37 -4.89
C LEU A 36 10.37 -21.42 -4.99
N LEU A 37 9.54 -21.58 -3.96
CA LEU A 37 8.48 -22.61 -3.90
C LEU A 37 7.11 -22.09 -4.34
N ARG A 38 6.97 -20.79 -4.66
CA ARG A 38 5.71 -20.19 -5.14
C ARG A 38 5.89 -19.50 -6.50
N PRO A 39 5.81 -20.24 -7.61
CA PRO A 39 5.95 -19.69 -8.97
C PRO A 39 4.98 -18.54 -9.27
N GLU A 40 3.83 -18.50 -8.60
CA GLU A 40 2.83 -17.43 -8.73
C GLU A 40 3.42 -16.05 -8.37
N PHE A 41 4.37 -15.96 -7.44
CA PHE A 41 4.99 -14.69 -7.01
C PHE A 41 5.95 -14.10 -8.05
N ARG A 42 6.33 -14.85 -9.09
CA ARG A 42 7.05 -14.30 -10.26
C ARG A 42 6.18 -13.35 -11.11
N LEU A 43 4.87 -13.36 -10.91
CA LEU A 43 3.93 -12.50 -11.63
C LEU A 43 3.69 -11.17 -10.93
N TYR A 44 4.19 -11.00 -9.69
CA TYR A 44 4.00 -9.81 -8.89
C TYR A 44 5.25 -8.93 -8.93
N ALA A 45 5.04 -7.64 -8.71
CA ALA A 45 6.11 -6.71 -8.40
C ALA A 45 5.61 -5.65 -7.42
N THR A 46 6.54 -5.13 -6.62
CA THR A 46 6.30 -3.99 -5.72
C THR A 46 7.10 -2.79 -6.19
N ALA A 47 6.43 -1.65 -6.27
CA ALA A 47 7.09 -0.35 -6.39
C ALA A 47 6.99 0.40 -5.06
N PHE A 48 8.06 1.10 -4.71
CA PHE A 48 8.19 1.90 -3.50
C PHE A 48 8.35 3.37 -3.90
N ILE A 49 7.43 4.22 -3.43
CA ILE A 49 7.38 5.65 -3.76
C ILE A 49 7.59 6.46 -2.48
N PRO A 50 8.78 7.05 -2.28
CA PRO A 50 9.07 7.84 -1.09
C PRO A 50 8.27 9.15 -1.02
N PHE A 51 7.62 9.41 0.10
CA PHE A 51 6.91 10.65 0.41
C PHE A 51 7.41 11.25 1.73
N LYS A 52 6.71 12.24 2.29
CA LYS A 52 7.18 12.99 3.45
C LYS A 52 7.40 12.13 4.71
N LEU A 53 6.48 11.22 5.01
CA LEU A 53 6.49 10.44 6.26
C LEU A 53 7.10 9.03 6.10
N GLY A 54 7.30 8.56 4.87
CA GLY A 54 7.74 7.20 4.61
C GLY A 54 7.77 6.83 3.14
N VAL A 55 7.40 5.59 2.86
CA VAL A 55 7.27 5.03 1.51
C VAL A 55 5.86 4.50 1.32
N PHE A 56 5.26 4.78 0.16
CA PHE A 56 4.08 4.08 -0.31
C PHE A 56 4.53 2.87 -1.15
N ALA A 57 4.26 1.67 -0.66
CA ALA A 57 4.52 0.43 -1.37
C ALA A 57 3.26 0.01 -2.12
N VAL A 58 3.37 -0.24 -3.43
CA VAL A 58 2.25 -0.71 -4.25
C VAL A 58 2.65 -2.00 -4.96
N THR A 59 1.85 -3.04 -4.72
CA THR A 59 2.05 -4.38 -5.26
C THR A 59 0.98 -4.69 -6.30
N GLY A 60 1.36 -5.35 -7.39
CA GLY A 60 0.43 -5.79 -8.42
C GLY A 60 1.05 -6.79 -9.38
N ASN A 61 0.25 -7.25 -10.34
CA ASN A 61 0.64 -8.21 -11.36
C ASN A 61 0.34 -7.66 -12.77
N GLN A 62 0.31 -8.54 -13.79
CA GLN A 62 0.00 -8.13 -15.17
C GLN A 62 -1.46 -7.69 -15.38
N ILE A 63 -2.39 -8.11 -14.51
CA ILE A 63 -3.81 -7.78 -14.59
C ILE A 63 -4.07 -6.43 -13.93
N GLY A 64 -3.54 -6.21 -12.73
CA GLY A 64 -3.80 -4.99 -11.98
C GLY A 64 -3.09 -4.92 -10.63
N LEU A 65 -3.40 -3.84 -9.90
CA LEU A 65 -2.93 -3.61 -8.53
C LEU A 65 -3.73 -4.46 -7.55
N THR A 66 -3.03 -5.07 -6.60
CA THR A 66 -3.62 -6.06 -5.69
C THR A 66 -3.70 -5.53 -4.26
N PHE A 67 -2.61 -4.91 -3.78
CA PHE A 67 -2.59 -4.24 -2.49
C PHE A 67 -1.50 -3.16 -2.42
N ALA A 68 -1.63 -2.25 -1.47
CA ALA A 68 -0.68 -1.19 -1.21
C ALA A 68 -0.67 -0.82 0.28
N ASP A 69 0.49 -0.34 0.74
CA ASP A 69 0.70 0.01 2.13
C ASP A 69 1.49 1.30 2.26
N PHE A 70 1.20 2.01 3.33
CA PHE A 70 2.06 3.09 3.79
C PHE A 70 2.98 2.56 4.89
N ILE A 71 4.29 2.75 4.70
CA ILE A 71 5.30 2.35 5.67
C ILE A 71 6.09 3.58 6.09
N HIS A 72 6.07 3.91 7.39
CA HIS A 72 6.84 5.02 7.94
C HIS A 72 8.33 4.76 7.89
N TYR A 73 9.11 5.84 7.78
CA TYR A 73 10.56 5.72 7.97
C TYR A 73 10.88 5.24 9.39
N GLY A 74 11.75 4.23 9.48
CA GLY A 74 12.14 3.59 10.74
C GLY A 74 11.28 2.39 11.14
N ASP A 75 10.16 2.14 10.45
CA ASP A 75 9.26 1.03 10.74
C ASP A 75 9.64 -0.24 9.96
N ARG A 76 9.14 -1.38 10.44
CA ARG A 76 9.29 -2.68 9.76
C ARG A 76 8.15 -2.90 8.78
N LEU A 77 8.46 -3.51 7.64
CA LEU A 77 7.46 -3.98 6.70
C LEU A 77 6.87 -5.28 7.26
N THR A 78 5.57 -5.30 7.47
CA THR A 78 4.86 -6.47 8.01
C THR A 78 4.51 -7.50 6.93
N ASP A 79 4.30 -7.04 5.69
CA ASP A 79 4.10 -7.93 4.55
C ASP A 79 5.44 -8.55 4.12
N LEU A 80 5.50 -9.89 4.11
CA LEU A 80 6.72 -10.63 3.83
C LEU A 80 7.23 -10.38 2.41
N TYR A 81 6.31 -10.27 1.44
CA TYR A 81 6.69 -10.06 0.05
C TYR A 81 7.25 -8.65 -0.18
N GLN A 82 6.59 -7.62 0.36
CA GLN A 82 7.13 -6.26 0.34
C GLN A 82 8.45 -6.17 1.10
N HIS A 83 8.62 -6.88 2.22
CA HIS A 83 9.89 -6.93 2.95
C HIS A 83 11.03 -7.48 2.06
N GLU A 84 10.83 -8.61 1.39
CA GLU A 84 11.81 -9.19 0.47
C GLU A 84 12.16 -8.22 -0.69
N CYS A 85 11.14 -7.56 -1.24
CA CYS A 85 11.33 -6.57 -2.30
C CYS A 85 12.11 -5.34 -1.81
N ALA A 86 11.84 -4.88 -0.59
CA ALA A 86 12.51 -3.74 0.02
C ALA A 86 13.97 -4.05 0.40
N GLU A 87 14.22 -5.25 0.92
CA GLU A 87 15.58 -5.75 1.17
C GLU A 87 16.38 -5.83 -0.13
N SER A 88 15.79 -6.41 -1.18
CA SER A 88 16.41 -6.51 -2.51
C SER A 88 16.66 -5.13 -3.15
N ALA A 89 15.79 -4.16 -2.87
CA ALA A 89 15.95 -2.78 -3.32
C ALA A 89 17.02 -2.01 -2.52
N GLY A 90 17.46 -2.53 -1.37
CA GLY A 90 18.43 -1.89 -0.49
C GLY A 90 17.87 -0.71 0.30
N ILE A 91 16.56 -0.69 0.56
CA ILE A 91 15.88 0.39 1.30
C ILE A 91 15.68 0.06 2.80
N LEU A 92 16.06 -1.13 3.25
CA LEU A 92 16.03 -1.54 4.65
C LEU A 92 17.42 -1.42 5.30
N ASP A 93 17.46 -1.15 6.60
CA ASP A 93 18.68 -1.19 7.40
C ASP A 93 19.05 -2.63 7.82
N GLN A 94 20.12 -2.79 8.59
CA GLN A 94 20.61 -4.10 9.04
C GLN A 94 19.64 -4.80 10.01
N GLN A 95 18.65 -4.08 10.55
CA GLN A 95 17.62 -4.59 11.45
C GLN A 95 16.31 -4.91 10.70
N GLY A 96 16.26 -4.63 9.39
CA GLY A 96 15.08 -4.82 8.54
C GLY A 96 14.05 -3.70 8.69
N HIS A 97 14.46 -2.51 9.14
CA HIS A 97 13.60 -1.34 9.22
C HIS A 97 13.79 -0.46 7.99
N LEU A 98 12.74 0.23 7.55
CA LEU A 98 12.81 1.17 6.44
C LEU A 98 13.80 2.30 6.78
N GLN A 99 14.84 2.46 5.96
CA GLN A 99 15.85 3.49 6.18
C GLN A 99 15.23 4.89 6.12
N LEU A 100 15.76 5.82 6.91
CA LEU A 100 15.39 7.23 6.84
C LEU A 100 15.63 7.78 5.43
N ARG A 101 14.80 8.74 5.02
CA ARG A 101 14.86 9.37 3.69
C ARG A 101 16.27 9.83 3.29
N ALA A 102 17.06 10.34 4.23
CA ALA A 102 18.42 10.83 4.00
C ALA A 102 19.44 9.71 3.68
N ASN A 103 19.15 8.48 4.10
CA ASN A 103 20.05 7.32 3.97
C ASN A 103 19.72 6.45 2.77
N LEU A 104 18.57 6.66 2.12
CA LEU A 104 18.23 6.04 0.85
C LEU A 104 19.20 6.59 -0.23
N VAL A 105 20.28 5.84 -0.48
CA VAL A 105 21.49 6.28 -1.22
C VAL A 105 21.19 6.76 -2.67
N ASP A 106 22.02 7.72 -3.08
CA ASP A 106 22.08 8.64 -4.24
C ASP A 106 21.79 8.13 -5.69
N LEU A 107 21.36 6.89 -5.90
CA LEU A 107 21.08 6.35 -7.26
C LEU A 107 19.61 6.00 -7.52
N GLN A 108 18.82 5.67 -6.49
CA GLN A 108 17.40 5.30 -6.68
C GLN A 108 16.42 6.45 -6.34
N ILE A 109 16.79 7.39 -5.47
CA ILE A 109 15.95 8.56 -5.14
C ILE A 109 15.88 9.62 -6.24
N LYS A 110 16.90 9.75 -7.12
CA LYS A 110 16.86 10.77 -8.20
C LYS A 110 15.66 10.60 -9.15
N LYS A 111 15.06 9.40 -9.23
CA LYS A 111 13.82 9.15 -9.98
C LYS A 111 12.54 9.29 -9.14
N GLY A 112 12.62 9.25 -7.81
CA GLY A 112 11.46 9.28 -6.91
C GLY A 112 10.62 7.99 -6.90
N ILE A 113 11.09 6.93 -7.56
CA ILE A 113 10.45 5.61 -7.67
C ILE A 113 11.53 4.55 -7.53
N ILE A 114 11.25 3.54 -6.71
CA ILE A 114 12.12 2.38 -6.48
C ILE A 114 11.32 1.14 -6.85
N ALA A 115 11.59 0.54 -8.01
CA ALA A 115 10.84 -0.60 -8.55
C ALA A 115 11.78 -1.49 -9.39
N PRO A 116 11.46 -2.79 -9.55
CA PRO A 116 12.21 -3.64 -10.46
C PRO A 116 12.09 -3.14 -11.91
N GLU A 117 13.17 -3.26 -12.69
CA GLU A 117 13.20 -2.78 -14.09
C GLU A 117 12.14 -3.46 -14.97
N ALA A 118 11.84 -4.73 -14.69
CA ALA A 118 10.84 -5.53 -15.39
C ALA A 118 9.46 -5.54 -14.67
N ALA A 119 9.13 -4.50 -13.89
CA ALA A 119 7.82 -4.40 -13.25
C ALA A 119 6.68 -4.46 -14.30
N PRO A 120 5.56 -5.16 -14.01
CA PRO A 120 4.39 -5.15 -14.87
C PRO A 120 3.83 -3.74 -15.09
N GLU A 121 3.18 -3.55 -16.23
CA GLU A 121 2.64 -2.24 -16.62
C GLU A 121 1.74 -1.59 -15.55
N PRO A 122 0.81 -2.29 -14.88
CA PRO A 122 0.02 -1.72 -13.80
C PRO A 122 0.85 -1.09 -12.68
N VAL A 123 1.90 -1.78 -12.22
CA VAL A 123 2.77 -1.34 -11.13
C VAL A 123 3.60 -0.13 -11.56
N ARG A 124 4.11 -0.15 -12.79
CA ARG A 124 4.88 0.97 -13.37
C ARG A 124 4.01 2.22 -13.50
N ARG A 125 2.79 2.10 -14.03
CA ARG A 125 1.82 3.19 -14.12
C ARG A 125 1.44 3.73 -12.74
N ALA A 126 1.23 2.85 -11.77
CA ALA A 126 0.91 3.25 -10.40
C ALA A 126 2.05 4.05 -9.77
N ALA A 127 3.29 3.62 -9.94
CA ALA A 127 4.44 4.33 -9.40
C ALA A 127 4.55 5.76 -9.96
N GLU A 128 4.40 5.94 -11.28
CA GLU A 128 4.43 7.27 -11.90
C GLU A 128 3.25 8.14 -11.45
N GLN A 129 2.03 7.59 -11.39
CA GLN A 129 0.86 8.37 -10.95
C GLN A 129 0.91 8.73 -9.47
N VAL A 130 1.38 7.84 -8.60
CA VAL A 130 1.54 8.13 -7.16
C VAL A 130 2.62 9.18 -6.94
N LYS A 131 3.73 9.11 -7.69
CA LYS A 131 4.75 10.16 -7.67
C LYS A 131 4.16 11.51 -8.11
N ALA A 132 3.40 11.55 -9.21
CA ALA A 132 2.72 12.76 -9.69
C ALA A 132 1.69 13.28 -8.67
N TYR A 133 0.96 12.38 -8.00
CA TYR A 133 0.04 12.73 -6.91
C TYR A 133 0.79 13.45 -5.78
N PHE A 134 1.90 12.89 -5.28
CA PHE A 134 2.69 13.53 -4.21
C PHE A 134 3.40 14.82 -4.67
N ALA A 135 3.63 15.01 -5.97
CA ALA A 135 4.08 16.29 -6.54
C ALA A 135 2.94 17.34 -6.62
N GLY A 136 1.68 16.89 -6.53
CA GLY A 136 0.49 17.72 -6.72
C GLY A 136 0.12 17.94 -8.19
N GLU A 137 0.61 17.09 -9.09
CA GLU A 137 0.40 17.14 -10.54
C GLU A 137 -0.75 16.23 -11.00
N LEU A 138 -1.21 15.32 -10.13
CA LEU A 138 -2.27 14.37 -10.41
C LEU A 138 -3.32 14.38 -9.29
N THR A 139 -4.60 14.45 -9.69
CA THR A 139 -5.74 14.48 -8.77
C THR A 139 -6.65 13.24 -8.88
N GLN A 140 -6.51 12.46 -9.96
CA GLN A 140 -7.29 11.26 -10.22
C GLN A 140 -6.39 10.13 -10.74
N PHE A 141 -6.52 8.95 -10.14
CA PHE A 141 -5.85 7.74 -10.59
C PHE A 141 -6.64 7.05 -11.70
N ASP A 142 -5.93 6.60 -12.73
CA ASP A 142 -6.45 5.71 -13.77
C ASP A 142 -5.53 4.48 -13.82
N LEU A 143 -5.90 3.45 -13.04
CA LEU A 143 -5.07 2.28 -12.80
C LEU A 143 -5.96 1.02 -12.80
N PRO A 144 -5.53 -0.07 -13.45
CA PRO A 144 -6.25 -1.33 -13.38
C PRO A 144 -6.10 -1.93 -11.98
N ILE A 145 -7.22 -2.34 -11.38
CA ILE A 145 -7.29 -2.90 -10.03
C ILE A 145 -7.73 -4.37 -10.13
N ALA A 146 -7.05 -5.24 -9.39
CA ALA A 146 -7.30 -6.68 -9.33
C ALA A 146 -7.31 -7.15 -7.88
N ILE A 147 -8.25 -6.63 -7.08
CA ILE A 147 -8.42 -7.03 -5.68
C ILE A 147 -8.95 -8.47 -5.63
N GLU A 148 -8.18 -9.36 -5.01
CA GLU A 148 -8.50 -10.79 -4.95
C GLU A 148 -9.33 -11.19 -3.72
N GLN A 149 -9.31 -10.35 -2.68
CA GLN A 149 -9.88 -10.66 -1.37
C GLN A 149 -10.79 -9.53 -0.89
N GLY A 150 -11.92 -9.91 -0.31
CA GLY A 150 -12.91 -9.00 0.23
C GLY A 150 -14.31 -9.62 0.16
N SER A 151 -15.17 -9.24 1.09
CA SER A 151 -16.61 -9.55 0.98
C SER A 151 -17.27 -8.67 -0.09
N GLU A 152 -18.42 -9.11 -0.60
CA GLU A 152 -19.22 -8.31 -1.54
C GLU A 152 -19.56 -6.93 -0.97
N PHE A 153 -19.83 -6.85 0.34
CA PHE A 153 -20.05 -5.57 1.01
C PHE A 153 -18.81 -4.68 0.98
N GLN A 154 -17.62 -5.22 1.25
CA GLN A 154 -16.38 -4.45 1.16
C GLN A 154 -16.12 -3.97 -0.27
N ALA A 155 -16.30 -4.84 -1.27
CA ALA A 155 -16.16 -4.49 -2.68
C ALA A 155 -17.10 -3.32 -3.07
N SER A 156 -18.37 -3.39 -2.68
CA SER A 156 -19.31 -2.30 -2.96
C SER A 156 -18.90 -0.96 -2.33
N VAL A 157 -18.33 -0.98 -1.11
CA VAL A 157 -17.80 0.23 -0.46
C VAL A 157 -16.60 0.78 -1.25
N TRP A 158 -15.68 -0.11 -1.66
CA TRP A 158 -14.48 0.24 -2.41
C TRP A 158 -14.80 0.85 -3.78
N ASP A 159 -15.85 0.36 -4.46
CA ASP A 159 -16.30 0.87 -5.76
C ASP A 159 -16.85 2.30 -5.68
N ILE A 160 -17.36 2.73 -4.52
CA ILE A 160 -17.88 4.09 -4.34
C ILE A 160 -16.80 5.08 -3.89
N LEU A 161 -15.74 4.63 -3.21
CA LEU A 161 -14.67 5.51 -2.72
C LEU A 161 -14.10 6.47 -3.80
N PRO A 162 -13.82 6.04 -5.05
CA PRO A 162 -13.32 6.92 -6.11
C PRO A 162 -14.26 8.07 -6.48
N GLN A 163 -15.55 8.00 -6.12
CA GLN A 163 -16.52 9.07 -6.38
C GLN A 163 -16.30 10.29 -5.50
N ILE A 164 -15.52 10.19 -4.41
CA ILE A 164 -15.20 11.31 -3.52
C ILE A 164 -14.14 12.20 -4.20
N PRO A 165 -14.46 13.43 -4.62
CA PRO A 165 -13.52 14.29 -5.35
C PRO A 165 -12.25 14.61 -4.56
N TYR A 166 -11.15 14.83 -5.27
CA TYR A 166 -9.89 15.31 -4.71
C TYR A 166 -10.10 16.62 -3.91
N GLY A 167 -9.51 16.70 -2.72
CA GLY A 167 -9.61 17.88 -1.86
C GLY A 167 -10.95 18.03 -1.14
N THR A 168 -11.82 17.02 -1.23
CA THR A 168 -13.11 16.98 -0.52
C THR A 168 -13.19 15.75 0.39
N THR A 169 -14.13 15.80 1.33
CA THR A 169 -14.36 14.71 2.28
C THR A 169 -15.83 14.35 2.36
N TRP A 170 -16.12 13.06 2.55
CA TRP A 170 -17.44 12.58 2.96
C TRP A 170 -17.36 12.02 4.37
N THR A 171 -18.50 11.97 5.05
CA THR A 171 -18.68 11.23 6.28
C THR A 171 -18.99 9.76 5.99
N TYR A 172 -18.78 8.89 6.98
CA TYR A 172 -19.21 7.49 6.87
C TYR A 172 -20.73 7.35 6.58
N GLU A 173 -21.56 8.27 7.09
CA GLU A 173 -22.99 8.29 6.80
C GLU A 173 -23.27 8.69 5.34
N GLU A 174 -22.55 9.67 4.78
CA GLU A 174 -22.69 10.10 3.38
C GLU A 174 -22.22 9.02 2.40
N LEU A 175 -21.14 8.31 2.71
CA LEU A 175 -20.71 7.16 1.92
C LEU A 175 -21.75 6.02 1.99
N ALA A 176 -22.25 5.72 3.19
CA ALA A 176 -23.33 4.74 3.38
C ALA A 176 -24.63 5.16 2.67
N TYR A 177 -24.89 6.46 2.54
CA TYR A 177 -26.04 7.00 1.82
C TYR A 177 -25.96 6.71 0.33
N GLN A 178 -24.77 6.81 -0.29
CA GLN A 178 -24.61 6.39 -1.68
C GLN A 178 -24.79 4.87 -1.85
N LEU A 179 -24.26 4.06 -0.91
CA LEU A 179 -24.40 2.59 -0.93
C LEU A 179 -25.83 2.10 -0.76
N SER A 180 -26.66 2.84 -0.03
CA SER A 180 -28.04 2.45 0.32
C SER A 180 -29.09 3.10 -0.57
N GLU A 181 -28.74 3.38 -1.83
CA GLU A 181 -29.65 4.02 -2.80
C GLU A 181 -30.30 5.30 -2.26
N LYS A 182 -29.53 6.10 -1.51
CA LYS A 182 -29.97 7.38 -0.96
C LYS A 182 -31.05 7.25 0.14
N ASP A 183 -31.00 6.19 0.95
CA ASP A 183 -31.78 6.05 2.19
C ASP A 183 -30.98 6.41 3.46
N TRP A 184 -31.29 7.54 4.07
CA TRP A 184 -30.64 8.00 5.31
C TRP A 184 -30.89 7.09 6.53
N ALA A 185 -32.02 6.37 6.59
CA ALA A 185 -32.29 5.49 7.72
C ALA A 185 -31.35 4.28 7.69
N THR A 186 -31.17 3.69 6.51
CA THR A 186 -30.23 2.58 6.28
C THR A 186 -28.78 3.03 6.38
N ALA A 187 -28.43 4.18 5.78
CA ALA A 187 -27.09 4.75 5.86
C ALA A 187 -26.56 4.88 7.30
N ARG A 188 -27.37 5.41 8.22
CA ARG A 188 -26.99 5.57 9.64
C ARG A 188 -26.72 4.24 10.33
N ARG A 189 -27.49 3.20 10.01
CA ARG A 189 -27.28 1.85 10.56
C ARG A 189 -26.00 1.20 10.03
N MET A 190 -25.63 1.51 8.79
CA MET A 190 -24.48 0.94 8.09
C MET A 190 -23.16 1.69 8.32
N ALA A 191 -23.18 2.93 8.80
CA ALA A 191 -22.01 3.79 8.93
C ALA A 191 -20.80 3.12 9.62
N ARG A 192 -21.03 2.34 10.68
CA ARG A 192 -19.96 1.58 11.36
C ARG A 192 -19.36 0.49 10.47
N ALA A 193 -20.20 -0.27 9.77
CA ALA A 193 -19.77 -1.32 8.85
C ALA A 193 -18.99 -0.72 7.67
N VAL A 194 -19.45 0.42 7.13
CA VAL A 194 -18.72 1.19 6.11
C VAL A 194 -17.36 1.63 6.62
N GLY A 195 -17.27 2.09 7.88
CA GLY A 195 -15.99 2.41 8.51
C GLY A 195 -15.02 1.23 8.57
N SER A 196 -15.51 0.04 8.95
CA SER A 196 -14.71 -1.18 8.93
C SER A 196 -14.27 -1.57 7.51
N ALA A 197 -15.14 -1.43 6.50
CA ALA A 197 -14.80 -1.69 5.10
C ALA A 197 -13.75 -0.70 4.55
N CYS A 198 -13.81 0.58 4.94
CA CYS A 198 -12.79 1.57 4.62
C CYS A 198 -11.43 1.22 5.25
N GLY A 199 -11.43 0.71 6.48
CA GLY A 199 -10.21 0.25 7.17
C GLY A 199 -9.61 -1.01 6.56
N ALA A 200 -10.42 -1.85 5.91
CA ALA A 200 -10.00 -3.05 5.18
C ALA A 200 -9.62 -2.78 3.71
N ASN A 201 -9.57 -1.51 3.29
CA ASN A 201 -9.21 -1.14 1.92
C ASN A 201 -7.80 -1.65 1.57
N PRO A 202 -7.66 -2.55 0.59
CA PRO A 202 -6.37 -3.11 0.20
C PRO A 202 -5.50 -2.12 -0.58
N LEU A 203 -6.08 -1.06 -1.16
CA LEU A 203 -5.39 -0.06 -1.96
C LEU A 203 -5.64 1.35 -1.39
N PRO A 204 -5.17 1.64 -0.16
CA PRO A 204 -5.23 3.00 0.38
C PRO A 204 -4.55 3.98 -0.58
N LEU A 205 -4.89 5.27 -0.50
CA LEU A 205 -4.55 6.32 -1.47
C LEU A 205 -5.26 6.20 -2.83
N ILE A 206 -5.10 5.07 -3.52
CA ILE A 206 -5.70 4.83 -4.85
C ILE A 206 -7.22 4.74 -4.74
N LEU A 207 -7.71 3.95 -3.78
CA LEU A 207 -9.07 4.00 -3.28
C LEU A 207 -9.07 4.95 -2.07
N PRO A 208 -9.63 6.18 -2.18
CA PRO A 208 -9.31 7.28 -1.28
C PRO A 208 -10.08 7.22 0.06
N CYS A 209 -9.86 6.17 0.86
CA CYS A 209 -10.50 6.02 2.17
C CYS A 209 -10.05 7.08 3.20
N HIS A 210 -8.93 7.78 2.97
CA HIS A 210 -8.51 8.93 3.78
C HIS A 210 -9.49 10.10 3.68
N ARG A 211 -10.25 10.21 2.58
CA ARG A 211 -11.30 11.23 2.38
C ARG A 211 -12.59 10.95 3.16
N VAL A 212 -12.69 9.81 3.85
CA VAL A 212 -13.85 9.47 4.68
C VAL A 212 -13.56 9.78 6.15
N ILE A 213 -14.38 10.63 6.76
CA ILE A 213 -14.18 11.14 8.12
C ILE A 213 -15.40 10.93 9.03
N GLY A 214 -15.21 11.07 10.35
CA GLY A 214 -16.31 11.07 11.29
C GLY A 214 -17.21 12.28 11.12
N LYS A 215 -18.50 12.15 11.49
CA LYS A 215 -19.49 13.24 11.42
C LYS A 215 -19.08 14.51 12.19
N ASP A 216 -18.38 14.33 13.30
CA ASP A 216 -17.84 15.43 14.11
C ASP A 216 -16.49 15.97 13.57
N ARG A 217 -16.20 15.71 12.29
CA ARG A 217 -14.92 16.01 11.60
C ARG A 217 -13.70 15.36 12.27
N ARG A 218 -13.93 14.34 13.09
CA ARG A 218 -12.87 13.55 13.72
C ARG A 218 -12.24 12.61 12.71
N LEU A 219 -10.91 12.63 12.67
CA LEU A 219 -10.14 11.61 11.98
C LEU A 219 -10.09 10.37 12.87
N VAL A 220 -10.63 9.28 12.34
CA VAL A 220 -10.59 7.97 12.98
C VAL A 220 -10.17 6.96 11.92
N GLY A 221 -9.40 5.95 12.34
CA GLY A 221 -9.03 4.78 11.57
C GLY A 221 -8.39 5.05 10.20
N PHE A 222 -7.14 4.63 10.03
CA PHE A 222 -6.50 4.55 8.73
C PHE A 222 -5.45 3.45 8.79
N SER A 223 -5.37 2.59 7.76
CA SER A 223 -4.43 1.47 7.74
C SER A 223 -2.98 1.95 7.84
N GLY A 224 -2.67 3.10 7.22
CA GLY A 224 -1.37 3.76 7.33
C GLY A 224 -1.20 4.69 8.55
N GLY A 225 -2.11 4.68 9.54
CA GLY A 225 -2.02 5.60 10.68
C GLY A 225 -2.64 6.99 10.46
N LEU A 226 -3.00 7.65 11.57
CA LEU A 226 -3.76 8.92 11.52
C LEU A 226 -2.93 10.09 10.99
N ASP A 227 -1.62 10.11 11.25
CA ASP A 227 -0.69 11.12 10.76
C ASP A 227 -0.58 11.11 9.23
N ILE A 228 -0.63 9.94 8.60
CA ILE A 228 -0.68 9.84 7.13
C ILE A 228 -2.04 10.32 6.60
N LYS A 229 -3.14 9.97 7.26
CA LYS A 229 -4.47 10.48 6.88
C LYS A 229 -4.53 12.00 6.94
N GLU A 230 -3.98 12.60 8.00
CA GLU A 230 -3.81 14.06 8.14
C GLU A 230 -2.96 14.63 7.01
N PHE A 231 -1.78 14.04 6.77
CA PHE A 231 -0.89 14.47 5.69
C PHE A 231 -1.57 14.46 4.31
N LEU A 232 -2.31 13.40 3.99
CA LEU A 232 -3.00 13.28 2.70
C LEU A 232 -4.11 14.34 2.57
N LEU A 233 -4.91 14.56 3.61
CA LEU A 233 -5.94 15.60 3.59
C LEU A 233 -5.33 16.99 3.43
N ASP A 234 -4.28 17.31 4.17
CA ASP A 234 -3.57 18.58 4.05
C ASP A 234 -2.94 18.76 2.66
N HIS A 235 -2.34 17.70 2.11
CA HIS A 235 -1.77 17.67 0.76
C HIS A 235 -2.80 18.04 -0.31
N GLU A 236 -4.00 17.49 -0.20
CA GLU A 236 -5.08 17.78 -1.15
C GLU A 236 -5.70 19.18 -0.92
N ILE A 237 -6.01 19.55 0.32
CA ILE A 237 -6.72 20.80 0.65
C ILE A 237 -5.84 22.03 0.39
N MET A 238 -4.56 22.02 0.79
CA MET A 238 -3.68 23.16 0.59
C MET A 238 -3.47 23.49 -0.89
N ARG A 239 -3.53 22.47 -1.76
CA ARG A 239 -3.36 22.63 -3.21
C ARG A 239 -4.64 23.08 -3.91
N CYS A 240 -5.82 22.68 -3.43
CA CYS A 240 -7.09 23.24 -3.89
C CYS A 240 -7.18 24.76 -3.68
N ASN A 241 -6.62 25.28 -2.59
CA ASN A 241 -6.63 26.72 -2.29
C ASN A 241 -5.65 27.54 -3.15
N THR A 242 -4.60 26.92 -3.72
CA THR A 242 -3.64 27.62 -4.58
C THR A 242 -4.03 27.67 -6.06
N GLY A 243 -5.06 26.91 -6.48
CA GLY A 243 -5.58 26.91 -7.85
C GLY A 243 -6.67 27.95 -8.14
N GLY A 244 -7.04 28.76 -7.14
CA GLY A 244 -8.06 29.82 -7.25
C GLY A 244 -7.47 31.21 -7.06
N SER A 245 -7.39 31.97 -8.15
CA SER A 245 -7.03 33.40 -8.24
C SER A 245 -5.59 33.81 -7.89
N LEU A 246 -4.81 34.06 -8.94
CA LEU A 246 -4.16 35.37 -9.17
C LEU A 246 -4.44 35.79 -10.62
#